data_AF-A0A936ICT0-F1
#
_entry.id   AF-A0A936ICT0-F1
#
_cell.length_a   1.000
_cell.length_b   1.000
_cell.length_c   1.000
_cell.angle_alpha   90.00
_cell.angle_beta   90.00
_cell.angle_gamma   90.00
#
_symmetry.space_group_name_H-M   'P 1'
#
loop_
_entity.id
_entity.type
_entity.pdbx_description
1 polymer ?
#
loop_
_entity_poly.entity_id
_entity_poly.type
_entity_poly.pdbx_seq_one_letter_code
_entity_poly.pdbx_strand_id
1 'polypeptide(L)'
;MQKLMQTYHEFKMFDGAVLLAENGNIIYKDAFGLANREWNIPNTTNTKFMLGSISKPFTATLILILVEKGLLSLDKSIDSYLPEFMDKPAAKVTIKQLLNHTSGLQNYEIMKDFFPK
;
A
#
# COMPACT_ATOMS: atom_id res chain seq x y z
N MET A 1 10.75 -11.73 -19.81
CA MET A 1 9.56 -11.47 -18.98
C MET A 1 8.37 -12.32 -19.42
N GLN A 2 7.93 -12.27 -20.69
CA GLN A 2 6.78 -13.03 -21.19
C GLN A 2 6.80 -14.53 -20.83
N LYS A 3 7.87 -15.26 -21.21
CA LYS A 3 8.00 -16.69 -20.89
C LYS A 3 7.89 -16.98 -19.39
N LEU A 4 8.50 -16.15 -18.55
CA LEU A 4 8.45 -16.30 -17.09
C LEU A 4 7.01 -16.16 -16.59
N MET A 5 6.33 -15.07 -16.94
CA MET A 5 4.97 -14.82 -16.47
C MET A 5 3.97 -15.85 -17.01
N GLN A 6 4.15 -16.27 -18.26
CA GLN A 6 3.38 -17.36 -18.86
C GLN A 6 3.55 -18.67 -18.08
N THR A 7 4.78 -19.04 -17.70
CA THR A 7 5.02 -20.24 -16.87
C THR A 7 4.36 -20.13 -15.49
N TYR A 8 4.40 -18.96 -14.83
CA TYR A 8 3.70 -18.77 -13.56
C TYR A 8 2.18 -18.87 -13.70
N HIS A 9 1.64 -18.37 -14.81
CA HIS A 9 0.22 -18.51 -15.14
C HIS A 9 -0.16 -19.98 -15.38
N GLU A 10 0.62 -20.72 -16.17
CA GLU A 10 0.41 -22.15 -16.43
C GLU A 10 0.46 -22.99 -15.15
N PHE A 11 1.33 -22.63 -14.19
CA PHE A 11 1.38 -23.25 -12.86
C PHE A 11 0.31 -22.75 -11.89
N LYS A 12 -0.63 -21.91 -12.34
CA LYS A 12 -1.71 -21.32 -11.52
C LYS A 12 -1.19 -20.52 -10.32
N MET A 13 0.02 -19.98 -10.44
CA MET A 13 0.67 -19.16 -9.41
C MET A 13 0.49 -17.67 -9.66
N PHE A 14 -0.01 -17.27 -10.85
CA PHE A 14 -0.22 -15.88 -11.20
C PHE A 14 -1.35 -15.68 -12.21
N ASP A 15 -2.28 -14.78 -11.88
CA ASP A 15 -3.18 -14.10 -12.82
C ASP A 15 -3.11 -12.61 -12.49
N GLY A 16 -2.82 -11.76 -13.47
CA GLY A 16 -2.68 -10.32 -13.23
C GLY A 16 -2.03 -9.56 -14.36
N ALA A 17 -1.66 -8.30 -14.09
CA ALA A 17 -0.94 -7.44 -15.03
C ALA A 17 0.49 -7.17 -14.55
N VAL A 18 1.43 -7.03 -15.49
CA VAL A 18 2.85 -6.76 -15.22
C VAL A 18 3.33 -5.61 -16.10
N LEU A 19 4.08 -4.69 -15.49
CA LEU A 19 4.78 -3.62 -16.18
C LEU A 19 6.24 -3.59 -15.70
N LEU A 20 7.17 -3.55 -16.64
CA LEU A 20 8.59 -3.28 -16.39
C LEU A 20 8.96 -2.00 -17.14
N ALA A 21 9.53 -1.07 -16.39
CA ALA A 21 10.04 0.18 -16.93
C ALA A 21 11.48 0.39 -16.49
N GLU A 22 12.29 0.95 -17.37
CA GLU A 22 13.68 1.30 -17.14
C GLU A 22 13.92 2.71 -17.68
N ASN A 23 14.53 3.58 -16.87
CA ASN A 23 14.81 4.97 -17.23
C ASN A 23 13.57 5.74 -17.76
N GLY A 24 12.40 5.50 -17.13
CA GLY A 24 11.13 6.14 -17.51
C GLY A 24 10.45 5.54 -18.74
N ASN A 25 11.09 4.58 -19.43
CA ASN A 25 10.51 3.92 -20.61
C ASN A 25 9.93 2.55 -20.24
N ILE A 26 8.73 2.26 -20.73
CA ILE A 26 8.11 0.95 -20.57
C ILE A 26 8.76 -0.01 -21.57
N ILE A 27 9.45 -1.04 -21.07
CA ILE A 27 10.12 -2.06 -21.89
C ILE A 27 9.34 -3.38 -21.93
N TYR A 28 8.34 -3.55 -21.05
CA TYR A 28 7.41 -4.66 -21.08
C TYR A 28 6.10 -4.27 -20.38
N LYS A 29 4.96 -4.63 -20.96
CA LYS A 29 3.63 -4.41 -20.37
C LYS A 29 2.66 -5.44 -20.92
N ASP A 30 2.16 -6.33 -20.06
CA ASP A 30 1.25 -7.41 -20.48
C ASP A 30 0.34 -7.86 -19.32
N ALA A 31 -0.65 -8.70 -19.63
CA ALA A 31 -1.60 -9.25 -18.67
C ALA A 31 -1.89 -10.73 -18.93
N PHE A 32 -2.17 -11.48 -17.85
CA PHE A 32 -2.30 -12.94 -17.85
C PHE A 32 -3.55 -13.37 -17.07
N GLY A 33 -4.22 -14.41 -17.56
CA GLY A 33 -5.35 -15.04 -16.89
C GLY A 33 -6.60 -14.18 -16.74
N LEU A 34 -7.43 -14.50 -15.74
CA LEU A 34 -8.74 -13.89 -15.54
C LEU A 34 -8.73 -12.88 -14.38
N ALA A 35 -9.33 -11.71 -14.61
CA ALA A 35 -9.67 -10.74 -13.56
C ALA A 35 -10.87 -11.20 -12.73
N ASN A 36 -11.80 -11.92 -13.36
CA ASN A 36 -12.96 -12.52 -12.70
C ASN A 36 -13.23 -13.91 -13.30
N ARG A 37 -13.18 -14.94 -12.46
CA ARG A 37 -13.36 -16.34 -12.89
C ARG A 37 -14.83 -16.71 -13.12
N GLU A 38 -15.74 -16.18 -12.30
CA GLU A 38 -17.19 -16.44 -12.41
C GLU A 38 -17.73 -15.99 -13.77
N TRP A 39 -17.29 -14.83 -14.24
CA TRP A 39 -17.75 -14.23 -15.49
C TRP A 39 -16.76 -14.38 -16.64
N ASN A 40 -15.69 -15.17 -16.47
CA ASN A 40 -14.64 -15.35 -17.47
C ASN A 40 -14.08 -14.03 -18.03
N ILE A 41 -13.88 -13.02 -17.16
CA ILE A 41 -13.36 -11.72 -17.58
C ILE A 41 -11.83 -11.79 -17.61
N PRO A 42 -11.17 -11.58 -18.76
CA PRO A 42 -9.72 -11.60 -18.84
C PRO A 42 -9.10 -10.40 -18.12
N ASN A 43 -7.89 -10.59 -17.60
CA ASN A 43 -7.07 -9.45 -17.21
C ASN A 43 -6.69 -8.62 -18.43
N THR A 44 -6.61 -7.31 -18.22
CA THR A 44 -6.01 -6.38 -19.16
C THR A 44 -4.94 -5.59 -18.42
N THR A 45 -4.10 -4.88 -19.15
CA THR A 45 -3.10 -3.99 -18.54
C THR A 45 -3.73 -2.77 -17.85
N ASN A 46 -5.06 -2.61 -17.93
CA ASN A 46 -5.84 -1.58 -17.26
C ASN A 46 -6.73 -2.15 -16.13
N THR A 47 -6.67 -3.46 -15.84
CA THR A 47 -7.40 -4.06 -14.72
C THR A 47 -6.97 -3.39 -13.41
N LYS A 48 -7.94 -3.02 -12.58
CA LYS A 48 -7.69 -2.42 -11.26
C LYS A 48 -7.57 -3.52 -10.21
N PHE A 49 -6.57 -3.39 -9.35
CA PHE A 49 -6.30 -4.32 -8.25
C PHE A 49 -6.33 -3.60 -6.91
N MET A 50 -6.66 -4.33 -5.84
CA MET A 50 -6.47 -3.83 -4.48
C MET A 50 -4.96 -3.83 -4.16
N LEU A 51 -4.38 -2.64 -4.02
CA LEU A 51 -2.93 -2.46 -3.85
C LEU A 51 -2.41 -2.87 -2.46
N GLY A 52 -3.29 -2.94 -1.45
CA GLY A 52 -2.91 -3.25 -0.07
C GLY A 52 -1.78 -2.35 0.44
N SER A 53 -0.73 -2.94 0.99
CA SER A 53 0.39 -2.19 1.57
C SER A 53 1.22 -1.36 0.58
N ILE A 54 1.06 -1.55 -0.74
CA ILE A 54 1.67 -0.69 -1.76
C ILE A 54 1.13 0.75 -1.67
N SER A 55 -0.01 0.97 -1.00
CA SER A 55 -0.54 2.32 -0.73
C SER A 55 0.29 3.12 0.28
N LYS A 56 1.08 2.49 1.17
CA LYS A 56 1.77 3.19 2.27
C LYS A 56 2.77 4.24 1.80
N PRO A 57 3.66 3.98 0.82
CA PRO A 57 4.55 5.00 0.29
C PRO A 57 3.83 6.24 -0.25
N PHE A 58 2.66 6.09 -0.87
CA PHE A 58 1.88 7.24 -1.35
C PHE A 58 1.43 8.14 -0.20
N THR A 59 0.88 7.55 0.87
CA THR A 59 0.51 8.30 2.08
C THR A 59 1.73 8.95 2.73
N ALA A 60 2.86 8.24 2.79
CA ALA A 60 4.11 8.80 3.31
C ALA A 60 4.58 10.01 2.48
N THR A 61 4.52 9.93 1.14
CA THR A 61 4.82 11.05 0.25
C THR A 61 3.92 12.25 0.52
N LEU A 62 2.60 12.04 0.68
CA LEU A 62 1.67 13.12 1.02
C LEU A 62 2.03 13.79 2.35
N ILE A 63 2.41 13.01 3.37
CA ILE A 63 2.87 13.54 4.66
C ILE A 63 4.14 14.38 4.46
N LEU A 64 5.12 13.90 3.68
CA LEU A 64 6.36 14.64 3.44
C LEU A 64 6.13 15.93 2.63
N ILE A 65 5.19 15.96 1.69
CA ILE A 65 4.77 17.19 1.01
C ILE A 65 4.17 18.20 2.01
N LEU A 66 3.40 17.74 2.98
CA LEU A 66 2.85 18.62 4.02
C LEU A 66 3.95 19.13 4.98
N VAL A 67 4.97 18.31 5.26
CA VAL A 67 6.16 18.74 6.03
C VAL A 67 6.95 19.80 5.27
N GLU A 68 7.18 19.60 3.97
CA GLU A 68 7.84 20.59 3.11
C GLU A 68 7.08 21.94 3.10
N LYS A 69 5.75 21.89 3.11
CA LYS A 69 4.88 23.09 3.20
C LYS A 69 4.81 23.70 4.60
N GLY A 70 5.46 23.12 5.61
CA GLY A 70 5.39 23.58 7.00
C GLY A 70 4.03 23.35 7.68
N LEU A 71 3.14 22.56 7.07
CA LEU A 71 1.80 22.25 7.60
C LEU A 71 1.83 21.07 8.59
N LEU A 72 2.85 20.21 8.46
CA LEU A 72 3.15 19.13 9.40
C LEU A 72 4.61 19.23 9.85
N SER A 73 4.91 18.57 10.96
CA SER A 73 6.25 18.38 11.50
C SER A 73 6.40 16.92 11.90
N LEU A 74 7.52 16.31 11.49
CA LEU A 74 7.83 14.91 11.79
C LEU A 74 8.02 14.66 13.29
N ASP A 75 8.50 15.66 14.02
CA ASP A 75 8.84 15.54 15.45
C ASP A 75 7.68 15.93 16.38
N LYS A 76 6.58 16.46 15.82
CA LYS A 76 5.34 16.69 16.58
C LYS A 76 4.59 15.37 16.78
N SER A 77 3.93 15.28 17.94
CA SER A 77 3.08 14.17 18.32
C SER A 77 1.73 14.22 17.60
N ILE A 78 1.04 13.07 17.50
CA ILE A 78 -0.23 12.96 16.76
C ILE A 78 -1.35 13.81 17.37
N ASP A 79 -1.37 13.96 18.70
CA ASP A 79 -2.35 14.77 19.43
C ASP A 79 -2.30 16.25 19.05
N SER A 80 -1.16 16.74 18.55
CA SER A 80 -0.99 18.09 18.03
C SER A 80 -1.84 18.36 16.78
N TYR A 81 -2.29 17.30 16.08
CA TYR A 81 -3.09 17.40 14.85
C TYR A 81 -4.46 16.71 14.99
N LEU A 82 -4.56 15.72 15.88
CA LEU A 82 -5.77 14.93 16.13
C LEU A 82 -6.11 14.99 17.63
N PRO A 83 -6.82 16.03 18.11
CA PRO A 83 -7.11 16.25 19.53
C PRO A 83 -7.82 15.09 20.22
N GLU A 84 -8.54 14.25 19.49
CA GLU A 84 -9.20 13.04 20.02
C GLU A 84 -8.21 11.99 20.59
N PHE A 85 -6.90 12.13 20.30
CA PHE A 85 -5.84 11.29 20.85
C PHE A 85 -5.22 11.82 22.14
N MET A 86 -5.57 13.03 22.62
CA MET A 86 -4.91 13.69 23.76
C MET A 86 -4.91 12.83 25.04
N ASP A 87 -6.03 12.14 25.32
CA ASP A 87 -6.16 11.26 26.49
C ASP A 87 -5.92 9.78 26.17
N LYS A 88 -5.29 9.47 25.03
CA LYS A 88 -5.01 8.09 24.59
C LYS A 88 -3.53 7.73 24.80
N PRO A 89 -3.19 6.44 24.98
CA PRO A 89 -1.78 6.02 25.07
C PRO A 89 -0.92 6.48 23.89
N ALA A 90 -1.52 6.66 22.71
CA ALA A 90 -0.85 7.10 21.51
C ALA A 90 -0.57 8.62 21.46
N ALA A 91 -1.03 9.43 22.43
CA ALA A 91 -0.92 10.89 22.41
C ALA A 91 0.49 11.39 22.07
N LYS A 92 1.52 10.74 22.63
CA LYS A 92 2.94 11.11 22.48
C LYS A 92 3.64 10.50 21.25
N VAL A 93 2.95 9.68 20.46
CA VAL A 93 3.52 9.09 19.24
C VAL A 93 3.77 10.20 18.23
N THR A 94 4.97 10.27 17.66
CA THR A 94 5.30 11.27 16.64
C THR A 94 4.93 10.81 15.23
N ILE A 95 4.75 11.79 14.32
CA ILE A 95 4.55 11.49 12.89
C ILE A 95 5.71 10.65 12.34
N LYS A 96 6.95 10.94 12.74
CA LYS A 96 8.14 10.16 12.38
C LYS A 96 8.03 8.69 12.81
N GLN A 97 7.58 8.44 14.03
CA GLN A 97 7.39 7.09 14.57
C GLN A 97 6.31 6.29 13.83
N LEU A 98 5.28 6.97 13.31
CA LEU A 98 4.28 6.33 12.44
C LEU A 98 4.88 5.94 11.08
N LEU A 99 5.60 6.86 10.43
CA LEU A 99 6.16 6.64 9.09
C LEU A 99 7.23 5.54 9.05
N ASN A 100 7.99 5.35 10.12
CA ASN A 100 9.07 4.38 10.19
C ASN A 100 8.72 3.10 10.99
N HIS A 101 7.45 2.93 11.36
CA HIS A 101 6.96 1.78 12.14
C HIS A 101 7.62 1.61 13.53
N THR A 102 7.99 2.69 14.21
CA THR A 102 8.52 2.65 15.59
C THR A 102 7.60 3.29 16.63
N SER A 103 6.30 3.40 16.35
CA SER A 103 5.29 3.92 17.27
C SER A 103 4.90 2.97 18.40
N GLY A 104 5.22 1.68 18.26
CA GLY A 104 4.79 0.63 19.19
C GLY A 104 3.33 0.18 19.02
N LEU A 105 2.61 0.69 18.01
CA LEU A 105 1.26 0.22 17.69
C LEU A 105 1.32 -1.21 17.13
N GLN A 106 0.41 -2.07 17.61
CA GLN A 106 0.30 -3.45 17.14
C GLN A 106 -0.18 -3.51 15.70
N ASN A 107 0.26 -4.54 14.96
CA ASN A 107 -0.33 -4.85 13.66
C ASN A 107 -1.79 -5.28 13.87
N TYR A 108 -2.72 -4.69 13.12
CA TYR A 108 -4.14 -5.03 13.21
C TYR A 108 -4.42 -6.50 12.90
N GLU A 109 -3.57 -7.17 12.13
CA GLU A 109 -3.69 -8.60 11.81
C GLU A 109 -3.54 -9.52 13.03
N ILE A 110 -2.85 -9.05 14.09
CA ILE A 110 -2.68 -9.79 15.34
C ILE A 110 -3.58 -9.26 16.46
N MET A 111 -4.33 -8.19 16.21
CA MET A 111 -5.28 -7.66 17.18
C MET A 111 -6.51 -8.56 17.20
N LYS A 112 -6.76 -9.14 18.37
CA LYS A 112 -7.99 -9.89 18.62
C LYS A 112 -9.19 -8.97 18.37
N ASP A 113 -10.17 -9.46 17.60
CA ASP A 113 -11.44 -8.78 17.33
C ASP A 113 -11.35 -7.51 16.43
N PHE A 114 -10.27 -7.32 15.66
CA PHE A 114 -10.16 -6.19 14.72
C PHE A 114 -11.15 -6.28 13.54
N PHE A 115 -11.30 -7.48 12.96
CA PHE A 115 -12.33 -7.74 11.96
C PHE A 115 -13.56 -8.33 12.66
N PRO A 116 -14.75 -7.70 12.53
CA PRO A 116 -15.97 -8.34 13.01
C PRO A 116 -16.15 -9.68 12.30
N LYS A 117 -16.54 -10.70 13.08
CA LYS A 117 -16.87 -12.02 12.55
C LYS A 117 -18.12 -11.99 11.68
#